data_AF-A0A6P6VEI0-F1
#
_entry.id   AF-A0A6P6VEI0-F1
#
_cell.length_a   1.000
_cell.length_b   1.000
_cell.length_c   1.000
_cell.angle_alpha   90.00
_cell.angle_beta   90.00
_cell.angle_gamma   90.00
#
_symmetry.space_group_name_H-M   'P 1'
#
loop_
_entity.id
_entity.type
_entity.pdbx_description
1 polymer ?
#
loop_
_entity_poly.entity_id
_entity_poly.type
_entity_poly.pdbx_seq_one_letter_code
_entity_poly.pdbx_strand_id
1 'polypeptide(L)'
;MDCTCVDSAIDQLSRLLKRPSLTLLMRQEIRTLLLDLRFLKMFFSCLAKCKAAEEDTTLHHLRSSLLTNAEAMMEETGQDLYDAGYFASIGIDVKYWNLVAAKLQEKVEHLKPEIRNTCILLVDCSLELKTSNSGGILEFMDSILMNLEDLVNSRDGIFVPVKVQTEALQEKLRFSRNFLDFTKKWCCRQEQDKLEAFSTVLRDWAKNTACLSILYWIDGVDENMGA
;
A
#
# COMPACT_ATOMS: atom_id res chain seq x y z
N MET A 1 -11.91 5.89 -8.01
CA MET A 1 -10.79 6.84 -8.00
C MET A 1 -9.53 6.03 -8.11
N ASP A 2 -8.83 6.19 -9.22
CA ASP A 2 -7.51 5.58 -9.40
C ASP A 2 -6.51 6.31 -8.48
N CYS A 3 -5.60 5.58 -7.84
CA CYS A 3 -4.51 6.13 -7.02
C CYS A 3 -3.46 6.91 -7.85
N THR A 4 -3.86 7.56 -8.95
CA THR A 4 -2.97 8.17 -9.94
C THR A 4 -2.00 9.18 -9.34
N CYS A 5 -2.42 9.92 -8.31
CA CYS A 5 -1.58 10.91 -7.63
C CYS A 5 -0.43 10.25 -6.85
N VAL A 6 -0.71 9.18 -6.08
CA VAL A 6 0.31 8.41 -5.35
C VAL A 6 1.22 7.66 -6.32
N ASP A 7 0.67 7.13 -7.42
CA ASP A 7 1.44 6.42 -8.45
C ASP A 7 2.48 7.32 -9.12
N SER A 8 2.12 8.57 -9.40
CA SER A 8 3.07 9.56 -9.94
C SER A 8 4.23 9.78 -8.97
N ALA A 9 3.95 10.02 -7.67
CA ALA A 9 4.99 10.22 -6.66
C ALA A 9 5.93 9.00 -6.54
N ILE A 10 5.38 7.78 -6.56
CA ILE A 10 6.16 6.54 -6.55
C ILE A 10 7.09 6.45 -7.77
N ASP A 11 6.60 6.76 -8.97
CA ASP A 11 7.42 6.71 -10.19
C ASP A 11 8.57 7.74 -10.14
N GLN A 12 8.29 8.97 -9.71
CA GLN A 12 9.30 10.02 -9.64
C GLN A 12 10.39 9.71 -8.62
N LEU A 13 10.03 9.22 -7.42
CA LEU A 13 11.00 8.75 -6.43
C LEU A 13 11.80 7.54 -6.91
N SER A 14 11.17 6.63 -7.65
CA SER A 14 11.85 5.48 -8.26
C SER A 14 12.88 5.92 -9.31
N ARG A 15 12.60 6.97 -10.07
CA ARG A 15 13.55 7.58 -11.02
C ARG A 15 14.70 8.26 -10.28
N LEU A 16 14.41 9.02 -9.23
CA LEU A 16 15.41 9.64 -8.36
C LEU A 16 16.38 8.59 -7.82
N LEU A 17 15.89 7.46 -7.32
CA LEU A 17 16.73 6.41 -6.71
C LEU A 17 17.77 5.81 -7.68
N LYS A 18 17.53 5.84 -8.99
CA LYS A 18 18.46 5.35 -10.02
C LYS A 18 19.68 6.26 -10.20
N ARG A 19 19.71 7.44 -9.57
CA ARG A 19 20.80 8.39 -9.71
C ARG A 19 22.05 7.92 -8.99
N PRO A 20 23.24 7.95 -9.63
CA PRO A 20 24.49 7.59 -8.97
C PRO A 20 24.96 8.64 -7.95
N SER A 21 24.59 9.90 -8.12
CA SER A 21 24.99 11.04 -7.26
C SER A 21 24.37 11.03 -5.85
N LEU A 22 23.36 10.19 -5.60
CA LEU A 22 22.73 10.11 -4.29
C LEU A 22 23.67 9.47 -3.27
N THR A 23 23.83 10.15 -2.14
CA THR A 23 24.51 9.60 -0.97
C THR A 23 23.74 8.39 -0.41
N LEU A 24 24.39 7.60 0.45
CA LEU A 24 23.74 6.45 1.08
C LEU A 24 22.51 6.88 1.89
N LEU A 25 22.64 7.94 2.69
CA LEU A 25 21.56 8.48 3.52
C LEU A 25 20.36 8.90 2.65
N MET A 26 20.62 9.63 1.57
CA MET A 26 19.60 10.07 0.63
C MET A 26 18.84 8.90 -0.02
N ARG A 27 19.56 7.82 -0.36
CA ARG A 27 18.92 6.61 -0.89
C ARG A 27 18.03 5.93 0.15
N GLN A 28 18.44 5.95 1.41
CA GLN A 28 17.63 5.40 2.51
C GLN A 28 16.35 6.23 2.69
N GLU A 29 16.45 7.56 2.74
CA GLU A 29 15.29 8.46 2.84
C GLU A 29 14.28 8.24 1.69
N ILE A 30 14.76 8.18 0.45
CA ILE A 30 13.90 7.90 -0.72
C ILE A 30 13.24 6.54 -0.62
N ARG A 31 13.97 5.50 -0.16
CA ARG A 31 13.41 4.15 0.01
C ARG A 31 12.35 4.10 1.10
N THR A 32 12.56 4.78 2.22
CA THR A 32 11.57 4.90 3.30
C THR A 32 10.31 5.58 2.79
N LEU A 33 10.45 6.71 2.10
CA LEU A 33 9.30 7.42 1.53
C LEU A 33 8.57 6.59 0.45
N LEU A 34 9.30 5.85 -0.38
CA LEU A 34 8.71 4.92 -1.33
C LEU A 34 7.88 3.84 -0.63
N LEU A 35 8.38 3.28 0.47
CA LEU A 35 7.65 2.30 1.27
C LEU A 35 6.36 2.92 1.82
N ASP A 36 6.43 4.10 2.41
CA ASP A 36 5.28 4.82 2.96
C ASP A 36 4.20 5.07 1.91
N LEU A 37 4.59 5.55 0.72
CA LEU A 37 3.65 5.78 -0.39
C LEU A 37 3.05 4.48 -0.94
N ARG A 38 3.80 3.38 -0.94
CA ARG A 38 3.28 2.06 -1.33
C ARG A 38 2.25 1.53 -0.34
N PHE A 39 2.45 1.73 0.96
CA PHE A 39 1.44 1.43 1.97
C PHE A 39 0.20 2.32 1.81
N LEU A 40 0.40 3.61 1.55
CA LEU A 40 -0.71 4.55 1.29
C LEU A 40 -1.52 4.14 0.05
N LYS A 41 -0.85 3.75 -1.04
CA LYS A 41 -1.50 3.21 -2.25
C LYS A 41 -2.32 1.96 -1.93
N MET A 42 -1.75 1.02 -1.18
CA MET A 42 -2.45 -0.21 -0.79
C MET A 42 -3.66 0.08 0.09
N PHE A 43 -3.55 1.03 1.01
CA PHE A 43 -4.67 1.49 1.83
C PHE A 43 -5.82 2.03 0.97
N PHE A 44 -5.54 2.96 0.06
CA PHE A 44 -6.57 3.50 -0.83
C PHE A 44 -7.17 2.44 -1.76
N SER A 45 -6.35 1.49 -2.24
CA SER A 45 -6.84 0.34 -3.02
C SER A 45 -7.78 -0.55 -2.21
N CYS A 46 -7.45 -0.83 -0.95
CA CYS A 46 -8.29 -1.58 -0.02
C CYS A 46 -9.62 -0.85 0.21
N LEU A 47 -9.56 0.44 0.51
CA LEU A 47 -10.72 1.27 0.80
C LEU A 47 -11.66 1.41 -0.40
N ALA A 48 -11.12 1.61 -1.60
CA ALA A 48 -11.91 1.71 -2.83
C ALA A 48 -12.66 0.41 -3.18
N LYS A 49 -12.13 -0.74 -2.73
CA LYS A 49 -12.71 -2.07 -2.96
C LYS A 49 -13.70 -2.49 -1.88
N CYS A 50 -13.77 -1.81 -0.74
CA CYS A 50 -14.74 -2.11 0.31
C CYS A 50 -16.12 -1.52 -0.02
N LYS A 51 -17.19 -2.34 -0.07
CA LYS A 51 -18.57 -1.84 -0.30
C LYS A 51 -19.03 -0.93 0.84
N ALA A 52 -18.68 -1.27 2.06
CA ALA A 52 -19.05 -0.49 3.25
C ALA A 52 -18.56 0.94 3.21
N ALA A 53 -17.48 1.23 2.48
CA ALA A 53 -17.01 2.60 2.30
C ALA A 53 -17.98 3.47 1.46
N GLU A 54 -19.10 2.89 0.99
CA GLU A 54 -20.19 3.57 0.28
C GLU A 54 -21.52 3.49 1.03
N GLU A 55 -21.74 2.42 1.80
CA GLU A 55 -23.00 2.17 2.51
C GLU A 55 -22.97 2.62 3.98
N ASP A 56 -21.80 2.60 4.62
CA ASP A 56 -21.61 3.06 5.99
C ASP A 56 -21.22 4.54 6.00
N THR A 57 -22.05 5.36 6.62
CA THR A 57 -21.88 6.82 6.66
C THR A 57 -20.55 7.23 7.30
N THR A 58 -20.09 6.50 8.33
CA THR A 58 -18.84 6.79 9.04
C THR A 58 -17.63 6.46 8.16
N LEU A 59 -17.60 5.27 7.55
CA LEU A 59 -16.53 4.87 6.63
C LEU A 59 -16.52 5.74 5.37
N HIS A 60 -17.69 6.13 4.86
CA HIS A 60 -17.79 7.04 3.72
C HIS A 60 -17.21 8.42 4.04
N HIS A 61 -17.52 9.00 5.21
CA HIS A 61 -16.93 10.27 5.64
C HIS A 61 -15.42 10.18 5.84
N LEU A 62 -14.93 9.14 6.53
CA LEU A 62 -13.49 8.88 6.70
C LEU A 62 -12.79 8.75 5.36
N ARG A 63 -13.39 7.99 4.42
CA ARG A 63 -12.86 7.84 3.07
C ARG A 63 -12.75 9.16 2.34
N SER A 64 -13.81 9.97 2.37
CA SER A 64 -13.83 11.28 1.70
C SER A 64 -12.79 12.24 2.28
N SER A 65 -12.68 12.28 3.62
CA SER A 65 -11.67 13.05 4.35
C SER A 65 -10.25 12.66 3.96
N LEU A 66 -9.92 11.36 4.04
CA LEU A 66 -8.60 10.83 3.68
C LEU A 66 -8.23 11.08 2.23
N LEU A 67 -9.17 10.90 1.30
CA LEU A 67 -8.95 11.19 -0.13
C LEU A 67 -8.66 12.68 -0.34
N THR A 68 -9.47 13.57 0.24
CA THR A 68 -9.28 15.02 0.13
C THR A 68 -7.93 15.45 0.70
N ASN A 69 -7.53 14.90 1.85
CA ASN A 69 -6.25 15.22 2.47
C ASN A 69 -5.06 14.70 1.65
N ALA A 70 -5.17 13.51 1.06
CA ALA A 70 -4.15 12.97 0.17
C ALA A 70 -4.06 13.73 -1.17
N GLU A 71 -5.19 14.16 -1.73
CA GLU A 71 -5.21 15.01 -2.91
C GLU A 71 -4.54 16.37 -2.64
N ALA A 72 -4.90 17.03 -1.53
CA ALA A 72 -4.28 18.29 -1.13
C ALA A 72 -2.77 18.14 -0.87
N MET A 73 -2.36 17.05 -0.23
CA MET A 73 -0.94 16.71 -0.06
C MET A 73 -0.22 16.62 -1.41
N MET A 74 -0.83 15.94 -2.38
CA MET A 74 -0.24 15.71 -3.71
C MET A 74 -0.27 16.97 -4.58
N GLU A 75 -1.27 17.83 -4.44
CA GLU A 75 -1.28 19.13 -5.12
C GLU A 75 -0.15 20.03 -4.60
N GLU A 76 0.09 20.02 -3.28
CA GLU A 76 1.09 20.88 -2.65
C GLU A 76 2.54 20.42 -2.89
N THR A 77 2.77 19.11 -3.06
CA THR A 77 4.13 18.53 -3.14
C THR A 77 4.42 17.83 -4.48
N GLY A 78 3.38 17.52 -5.24
CA GLY A 78 3.49 16.68 -6.44
C GLY A 78 4.20 17.36 -7.59
N GLN A 79 4.00 18.67 -7.79
CA GLN A 79 4.70 19.41 -8.85
C GLN A 79 6.21 19.47 -8.57
N ASP A 80 6.60 19.82 -7.34
CA ASP A 80 8.00 19.89 -6.95
C ASP A 80 8.69 18.52 -7.05
N LEU A 81 7.97 17.45 -6.67
CA LEU A 81 8.48 16.08 -6.77
C LEU A 81 8.58 15.62 -8.23
N TYR A 82 7.59 15.99 -9.05
CA TYR A 82 7.60 15.72 -10.49
C TYR A 82 8.79 16.39 -11.16
N ASP A 83 9.02 17.66 -10.90
CA ASP A 83 10.16 18.40 -11.44
C ASP A 83 11.47 17.77 -10.95
N ALA A 84 11.55 17.42 -9.67
CA ALA A 84 12.71 16.73 -9.11
C ALA A 84 13.00 15.41 -9.85
N GLY A 85 12.00 14.57 -10.05
CA GLY A 85 12.10 13.30 -10.77
C GLY A 85 12.40 13.46 -12.26
N TYR A 86 11.81 14.46 -12.91
CA TYR A 86 12.03 14.78 -14.32
C TYR A 86 13.46 15.27 -14.56
N PHE A 87 13.96 16.23 -13.78
CA PHE A 87 15.36 16.66 -13.86
C PHE A 87 16.31 15.51 -13.52
N ALA A 88 15.93 14.69 -12.55
CA ALA A 88 16.57 13.42 -12.24
C ALA A 88 16.40 12.34 -13.33
N SER A 89 15.69 12.56 -14.43
CA SER A 89 15.74 11.68 -15.60
C SER A 89 16.73 12.17 -16.67
N ILE A 90 17.02 13.48 -16.74
CA ILE A 90 17.79 14.12 -17.83
C ILE A 90 19.22 14.58 -17.46
N GLY A 91 19.82 13.97 -16.44
CA GLY A 91 21.17 14.31 -15.97
C GLY A 91 21.28 15.44 -14.94
N ILE A 92 20.22 16.21 -14.65
CA ILE A 92 20.31 17.42 -13.81
C ILE A 92 20.11 17.11 -12.32
N ASP A 93 20.95 17.71 -11.47
CA ASP A 93 20.87 17.59 -10.00
C ASP A 93 19.93 18.64 -9.41
N VAL A 94 19.05 18.23 -8.52
CA VAL A 94 18.00 19.07 -7.95
C VAL A 94 18.30 19.32 -6.49
N LYS A 95 18.71 20.54 -6.15
CA LYS A 95 19.21 20.87 -4.80
C LYS A 95 18.18 20.81 -3.67
N TYR A 96 16.90 20.60 -3.98
CA TYR A 96 15.80 20.73 -3.02
C TYR A 96 14.92 19.48 -2.90
N TRP A 97 15.24 18.35 -3.57
CA TRP A 97 14.38 17.17 -3.52
C TRP A 97 14.23 16.61 -2.10
N ASN A 98 15.24 16.78 -1.24
CA ASN A 98 15.22 16.36 0.16
C ASN A 98 14.20 17.13 0.98
N LEU A 99 14.03 18.44 0.72
CA LEU A 99 13.00 19.26 1.36
C LEU A 99 11.60 18.81 0.92
N VAL A 100 11.43 18.53 -0.38
CA VAL A 100 10.18 18.01 -0.94
C VAL A 100 9.83 16.65 -0.35
N ALA A 101 10.83 15.75 -0.25
CA ALA A 101 10.68 14.43 0.35
C ALA A 101 10.29 14.52 1.84
N ALA A 102 10.96 15.37 2.62
CA ALA A 102 10.64 15.60 4.03
C ALA A 102 9.21 16.14 4.21
N LYS A 103 8.80 17.10 3.37
CA LYS A 103 7.44 17.64 3.39
C LYS A 103 6.39 16.58 3.04
N LEU A 104 6.65 15.74 2.04
CA LEU A 104 5.75 14.64 1.70
C LEU A 104 5.68 13.60 2.83
N GLN A 105 6.82 13.26 3.43
CA GLN A 105 6.88 12.36 4.57
C GLN A 105 6.06 12.90 5.76
N GLU A 106 6.24 14.16 6.13
CA GLU A 106 5.46 14.82 7.18
C GLU A 106 3.96 14.69 6.91
N LYS A 107 3.52 14.93 5.68
CA LYS A 107 2.11 14.81 5.30
C LYS A 107 1.60 13.37 5.39
N VAL A 108 2.41 12.37 5.03
CA VAL A 108 2.04 10.96 5.22
C VAL A 108 1.90 10.62 6.70
N GLU A 109 2.81 11.09 7.56
CA GLU A 109 2.70 10.91 9.02
C GLU A 109 1.38 11.49 9.57
N HIS A 110 0.94 12.65 9.08
CA HIS A 110 -0.34 13.25 9.47
C HIS A 110 -1.56 12.41 9.09
N LEU A 111 -1.48 11.58 8.05
CA LEU A 111 -2.57 10.67 7.67
C LEU A 111 -2.65 9.41 8.52
N LYS A 112 -1.53 8.97 9.13
CA LYS A 112 -1.46 7.67 9.82
C LYS A 112 -2.54 7.46 10.89
N PRO A 113 -2.88 8.43 11.77
CA PRO A 113 -3.91 8.22 12.79
C PRO A 113 -5.29 7.87 12.20
N GLU A 114 -5.70 8.57 11.14
CA GLU A 114 -6.99 8.35 10.49
C GLU A 114 -6.99 7.05 9.66
N ILE A 115 -5.86 6.71 9.02
CA ILE A 115 -5.65 5.41 8.37
C ILE A 115 -5.76 4.27 9.39
N ARG A 116 -5.17 4.42 10.58
CA ARG A 116 -5.19 3.41 11.66
C ARG A 116 -6.62 3.11 12.09
N ASN A 117 -7.39 4.14 12.41
CA ASN A 117 -8.79 4.01 12.82
C ASN A 117 -9.62 3.33 11.72
N THR A 118 -9.37 3.71 10.46
CA THR A 118 -10.05 3.09 9.32
C THR A 118 -9.69 1.61 9.18
N CYS A 119 -8.42 1.24 9.35
CA CYS A 119 -7.99 -0.17 9.27
C CYS A 119 -8.61 -1.03 10.38
N ILE A 120 -8.72 -0.52 11.61
CA ILE A 120 -9.39 -1.23 12.72
C ILE A 120 -10.84 -1.53 12.35
N LEU A 121 -11.58 -0.52 11.89
CA LEU A 121 -12.97 -0.69 11.44
C LEU A 121 -13.08 -1.70 10.28
N LEU A 122 -12.18 -1.63 9.30
CA LEU A 122 -12.20 -2.54 8.15
C LEU A 122 -11.93 -4.00 8.52
N VAL A 123 -11.12 -4.25 9.54
CA VAL A 123 -10.84 -5.60 10.06
C VAL A 123 -12.05 -6.15 10.82
N ASP A 124 -12.65 -5.33 11.69
CA ASP A 124 -13.77 -5.75 12.54
C ASP A 124 -15.07 -5.96 11.75
N CYS A 125 -15.26 -5.24 10.66
CA CYS A 125 -16.45 -5.38 9.84
C CYS A 125 -16.28 -6.54 8.83
N SER A 126 -17.26 -7.47 8.81
CA SER A 126 -17.40 -8.53 7.79
C SER A 126 -17.90 -7.97 6.46
N LEU A 127 -17.20 -6.94 5.97
CA LEU A 127 -17.63 -6.15 4.81
C LEU A 127 -17.38 -6.92 3.54
N GLU A 128 -18.44 -7.12 2.77
CA GLU A 128 -18.33 -7.58 1.41
C GLU A 128 -17.43 -6.59 0.62
N LEU A 129 -16.32 -7.09 0.09
CA LEU A 129 -15.62 -6.36 -0.96
C LEU A 129 -16.53 -6.31 -2.19
N LYS A 130 -16.45 -5.21 -2.93
CA LYS A 130 -17.16 -5.04 -4.19
C LYS A 130 -16.93 -6.28 -5.04
N THR A 131 -17.99 -6.75 -5.70
CA THR A 131 -17.94 -7.75 -6.76
C THR A 131 -17.23 -7.13 -7.97
N SER A 132 -15.94 -6.82 -7.79
CA SER A 132 -15.06 -6.44 -8.88
C SER A 132 -14.70 -7.70 -9.64
N ASN A 133 -14.62 -7.59 -10.96
CA ASN A 133 -14.10 -8.66 -11.81
C ASN A 133 -12.83 -9.23 -11.19
N SER A 134 -12.69 -10.56 -11.21
CA SER A 134 -11.57 -11.31 -10.61
C SER A 134 -10.15 -10.86 -11.03
N GLY A 135 -10.01 -9.97 -12.02
CA GLY A 135 -8.73 -9.29 -12.28
C GLY A 135 -8.32 -8.31 -11.18
N GLY A 136 -9.28 -7.58 -10.60
CA GLY A 136 -9.00 -6.56 -9.58
C GLY A 136 -8.51 -7.15 -8.25
N ILE A 137 -8.90 -8.38 -7.91
CA ILE A 137 -8.38 -9.06 -6.70
C ILE A 137 -6.94 -9.54 -6.90
N LEU A 138 -6.57 -10.03 -8.08
CA LEU A 138 -5.19 -10.45 -8.37
C LEU A 138 -4.22 -9.27 -8.28
N GLU A 139 -4.58 -8.13 -8.89
CA GLU A 139 -3.78 -6.89 -8.78
C GLU A 139 -3.64 -6.40 -7.33
N PHE A 140 -4.69 -6.58 -6.51
CA PHE A 140 -4.63 -6.24 -5.09
C PHE A 140 -3.66 -7.14 -4.34
N MET A 141 -3.74 -8.46 -4.57
CA MET A 141 -2.84 -9.43 -3.97
C MET A 141 -1.39 -9.18 -4.38
N ASP A 142 -1.15 -8.83 -5.65
CA ASP A 142 0.18 -8.48 -6.15
C ASP A 142 0.71 -7.22 -5.43
N SER A 143 -0.13 -6.20 -5.17
CA SER A 143 0.25 -5.02 -4.38
C SER A 143 0.57 -5.35 -2.92
N ILE A 144 -0.19 -6.24 -2.28
CA ILE A 144 0.09 -6.68 -0.92
C ILE A 144 1.43 -7.42 -0.86
N LEU A 145 1.67 -8.34 -1.80
CA LEU A 145 2.91 -9.10 -1.91
C LEU A 145 4.14 -8.19 -2.01
N MET A 146 4.09 -7.17 -2.89
CA MET A 146 5.18 -6.19 -3.03
C MET A 146 5.45 -5.47 -1.71
N ASN A 147 4.41 -4.99 -1.03
CA ASN A 147 4.57 -4.25 0.22
C ASN A 147 5.11 -5.13 1.35
N LEU A 148 4.66 -6.39 1.44
CA LEU A 148 5.19 -7.34 2.42
C LEU A 148 6.67 -7.63 2.15
N GLU A 149 7.07 -7.77 0.88
CA GLU A 149 8.46 -8.00 0.50
C GLU A 149 9.33 -6.79 0.85
N ASP A 150 8.88 -5.58 0.52
CA ASP A 150 9.59 -4.36 0.90
C ASP A 150 9.68 -4.20 2.42
N LEU A 151 8.62 -4.54 3.15
CA LEU A 151 8.60 -4.48 4.62
C LEU A 151 9.69 -5.38 5.21
N VAL A 152 9.78 -6.63 4.75
CA VAL A 152 10.80 -7.60 5.19
C VAL A 152 12.22 -7.14 4.86
N ASN A 153 12.41 -6.49 3.71
CA ASN A 153 13.73 -6.08 3.22
C ASN A 153 14.20 -4.70 3.70
N SER A 154 13.28 -3.84 4.16
CA SER A 154 13.58 -2.43 4.50
C SER A 154 13.97 -2.21 5.96
N ARG A 155 13.66 -3.14 6.86
CA ARG A 155 13.89 -2.97 8.29
C ARG A 155 14.90 -3.99 8.82
N ASP A 156 16.12 -3.52 9.04
CA ASP A 156 17.23 -4.28 9.63
C ASP A 156 17.00 -4.72 11.10
N GLY A 157 15.83 -4.41 11.67
CA GLY A 157 15.43 -4.74 13.05
C GLY A 157 14.08 -5.46 13.19
N ILE A 158 13.50 -6.02 12.11
CA ILE A 158 12.28 -6.83 12.27
C ILE A 158 12.59 -8.01 13.19
N PHE A 159 11.81 -8.13 14.26
CA PHE A 159 11.85 -9.26 15.17
C PHE A 159 11.78 -10.57 14.36
N VAL A 160 12.79 -11.44 14.51
CA VAL A 160 12.95 -12.63 13.65
C VAL A 160 11.66 -13.45 13.50
N PRO A 161 10.88 -13.70 14.58
CA PRO A 161 9.56 -14.33 14.46
C PRO A 161 8.56 -13.58 13.58
N VAL A 162 8.50 -12.25 13.64
CA VAL A 162 7.62 -11.44 12.76
C VAL A 162 8.07 -11.60 11.31
N LYS A 163 9.38 -11.54 11.04
CA LYS A 163 9.92 -11.77 9.69
C LYS A 163 9.50 -13.12 9.13
N VAL A 164 9.68 -14.20 9.89
CA VAL A 164 9.28 -15.56 9.50
C VAL A 164 7.77 -15.65 9.25
N GLN A 165 6.96 -15.01 10.10
CA GLN A 165 5.51 -14.96 9.91
C GLN A 165 5.11 -14.17 8.65
N THR A 166 5.78 -13.06 8.37
CA THR A 166 5.55 -12.27 7.16
C THR A 166 5.95 -13.04 5.89
N GLU A 167 7.09 -13.74 5.90
CA GLU A 167 7.52 -14.60 4.79
C GLU A 167 6.52 -15.74 4.54
N ALA A 168 6.07 -16.43 5.60
CA ALA A 168 5.05 -17.46 5.49
C ALA A 168 3.70 -16.93 4.97
N LEU A 169 3.35 -15.70 5.33
CA LEU A 169 2.16 -15.01 4.83
C LEU A 169 2.29 -14.71 3.33
N GLN A 170 3.46 -14.22 2.88
CA GLN A 170 3.74 -14.00 1.46
C GLN A 170 3.61 -15.29 0.65
N GLU A 171 4.16 -16.40 1.14
CA GLU A 171 4.06 -17.69 0.44
C GLU A 171 2.62 -18.15 0.27
N LYS A 172 1.82 -18.09 1.35
CA LYS A 172 0.40 -18.42 1.29
C LYS A 172 -0.35 -17.51 0.33
N LEU A 173 -0.04 -16.21 0.34
CA LEU A 173 -0.74 -15.23 -0.49
C LEU A 173 -0.42 -15.44 -1.97
N ARG A 174 0.85 -15.73 -2.27
CA ARG A 174 1.33 -16.09 -3.61
C ARG A 174 0.67 -17.38 -4.11
N PHE A 175 0.56 -18.40 -3.26
CA PHE A 175 -0.15 -19.63 -3.60
C PHE A 175 -1.62 -19.36 -3.95
N SER A 176 -2.34 -18.66 -3.07
CA SER A 176 -3.76 -18.33 -3.27
C SER A 176 -4.00 -17.49 -4.53
N ARG A 177 -3.14 -16.51 -4.78
CA ARG A 177 -3.16 -15.68 -6.00
C ARG A 177 -2.98 -16.56 -7.24
N ASN A 178 -1.99 -17.45 -7.25
CA ASN A 178 -1.72 -18.34 -8.38
C ASN A 178 -2.85 -19.34 -8.61
N PHE A 179 -3.40 -19.90 -7.53
CA PHE A 179 -4.53 -20.81 -7.59
C PHE A 179 -5.79 -20.11 -8.16
N LEU A 180 -6.07 -18.89 -7.73
CA LEU A 180 -7.18 -18.09 -8.25
C LEU A 180 -7.00 -17.74 -9.74
N ASP A 181 -5.78 -17.37 -10.15
CA ASP A 181 -5.47 -17.11 -11.57
C ASP A 181 -5.60 -18.37 -12.43
N PHE A 182 -5.14 -19.51 -11.91
CA PHE A 182 -5.27 -20.81 -12.59
C PHE A 182 -6.74 -21.20 -12.76
N THR A 183 -7.50 -21.26 -11.66
CA THR A 183 -8.92 -21.66 -11.70
C THR A 183 -9.74 -20.75 -12.62
N LYS A 184 -9.49 -19.44 -12.63
CA LYS A 184 -10.14 -18.51 -13.56
C LYS A 184 -9.88 -18.83 -15.03
N LYS A 185 -8.67 -19.27 -15.38
CA LYS A 185 -8.27 -19.57 -16.75
C LYS A 185 -8.79 -20.93 -17.24
N TRP A 186 -8.95 -21.89 -16.33
CA TRP A 186 -9.10 -23.30 -16.69
C TRP A 186 -10.39 -23.98 -16.20
N CYS A 187 -11.14 -23.40 -15.25
CA CYS A 187 -12.39 -24.00 -14.76
C CYS A 187 -13.58 -23.73 -15.70
N CYS A 188 -14.46 -24.72 -15.84
CA CYS A 188 -15.71 -24.62 -16.60
C CYS A 188 -16.80 -23.89 -15.79
N ARG A 189 -17.81 -23.32 -16.47
CA ARG A 189 -18.92 -22.55 -15.84
C ARG A 189 -19.63 -23.25 -14.68
N GLN A 190 -19.64 -24.58 -14.60
CA GLN A 190 -20.28 -25.34 -13.53
C GLN A 190 -19.56 -25.27 -12.18
N GLU A 191 -18.27 -24.89 -12.15
CA GLU A 191 -17.49 -24.73 -10.92
C GLU A 191 -17.47 -23.27 -10.43
N GLN A 192 -18.15 -22.38 -11.15
CA GLN A 192 -18.12 -20.93 -10.92
C GLN A 192 -18.65 -20.54 -9.53
N ASP A 193 -19.68 -21.23 -9.02
CA ASP A 193 -20.25 -20.91 -7.70
C ASP A 193 -19.28 -21.22 -6.56
N LYS A 194 -18.53 -22.34 -6.66
CA LYS A 194 -17.48 -22.70 -5.70
C LYS A 194 -16.30 -21.74 -5.78
N LEU A 195 -15.96 -21.34 -7.01
CA LEU A 195 -14.91 -20.35 -7.25
C LEU A 195 -15.28 -18.97 -6.71
N GLU A 196 -16.56 -18.59 -6.77
CA GLU A 196 -17.05 -17.33 -6.22
C GLU A 196 -16.97 -17.34 -4.68
N ALA A 197 -17.42 -18.41 -4.03
CA ALA A 197 -17.31 -18.55 -2.57
C ALA A 197 -15.83 -18.49 -2.10
N PHE A 198 -14.94 -19.20 -2.81
CA PHE A 198 -13.50 -19.14 -2.53
C PHE A 198 -12.92 -17.74 -2.79
N SER A 199 -13.36 -17.06 -3.85
CA SER A 199 -12.96 -15.70 -4.16
C SER A 199 -13.39 -14.70 -3.08
N THR A 200 -14.57 -14.89 -2.47
CA THR A 200 -15.04 -14.07 -1.34
C THR A 200 -14.14 -14.25 -0.11
N VAL A 201 -13.81 -15.50 0.26
CA VAL A 201 -12.90 -15.76 1.37
C VAL A 201 -11.51 -15.16 1.12
N LEU A 202 -10.99 -15.28 -0.10
CA LEU A 202 -9.71 -14.67 -0.46
C LEU A 202 -9.76 -13.14 -0.43
N ARG A 203 -10.89 -12.56 -0.80
CA ARG A 203 -11.12 -11.12 -0.72
C ARG A 203 -11.02 -10.64 0.73
N ASP A 204 -11.72 -11.27 1.66
CA ASP A 204 -11.66 -10.93 3.08
C ASP A 204 -10.26 -11.12 3.65
N TRP A 205 -9.60 -12.21 3.28
CA TRP A 205 -8.25 -12.48 3.72
C TRP A 205 -7.23 -11.47 3.18
N ALA A 206 -7.35 -11.05 1.92
CA ALA A 206 -6.51 -10.01 1.33
C ALA A 206 -6.73 -8.66 2.01
N LYS A 207 -7.98 -8.27 2.29
CA LYS A 207 -8.32 -7.06 3.05
C LYS A 207 -7.68 -7.09 4.44
N ASN A 208 -7.91 -8.17 5.20
CA ASN A 208 -7.36 -8.30 6.55
C ASN A 208 -5.82 -8.27 6.52
N THR A 209 -5.21 -8.95 5.56
CA THR A 209 -3.75 -8.92 5.38
C THR A 209 -3.25 -7.50 5.09
N ALA A 210 -3.90 -6.77 4.20
CA ALA A 210 -3.55 -5.39 3.90
C ALA A 210 -3.67 -4.49 5.14
N CYS A 211 -4.80 -4.53 5.84
CA CYS A 211 -5.03 -3.73 7.05
C CYS A 211 -4.03 -4.06 8.16
N LEU A 212 -3.77 -5.34 8.44
CA LEU A 212 -2.79 -5.73 9.45
C LEU A 212 -1.37 -5.31 9.08
N SER A 213 -1.01 -5.38 7.79
CA SER A 213 0.29 -4.92 7.31
C SER A 213 0.44 -3.40 7.45
N ILE A 214 -0.63 -2.64 7.19
CA ILE A 214 -0.68 -1.18 7.39
C ILE A 214 -0.58 -0.84 8.87
N LEU A 215 -1.31 -1.54 9.74
CA LEU A 215 -1.22 -1.34 11.19
C LEU A 215 0.20 -1.59 11.69
N TYR A 216 0.84 -2.68 11.24
CA TYR A 216 2.24 -2.94 11.58
C TYR A 216 3.20 -1.85 11.07
N TRP A 217 2.97 -1.34 9.85
CA TRP A 217 3.73 -0.22 9.29
C TRP A 217 3.58 1.06 10.14
N ILE A 218 2.36 1.42 10.52
CA ILE A 218 2.04 2.60 11.34
C ILE A 218 2.62 2.47 12.74
N ASP A 219 2.39 1.33 13.38
CA ASP A 219 2.73 1.09 14.78
C ASP A 219 4.24 1.00 14.99
N GLY A 220 5.00 0.89 13.90
CA GLY A 220 6.42 1.15 13.85
C GLY A 220 7.14 0.57 15.05
N VAL A 221 7.22 -0.76 15.17
CA VAL A 221 7.77 -1.51 16.33
C VAL A 221 8.51 -0.59 17.29
N ASP A 222 7.81 -0.14 18.33
CA ASP A 222 8.47 0.34 19.55
C ASP A 222 9.43 -0.79 19.94
N GLU A 223 10.73 -0.60 19.77
CA GLU A 223 11.79 -1.54 20.15
C GLU A 223 11.80 -1.79 21.69
N ASN A 224 10.83 -1.25 22.43
CA ASN A 224 10.67 -1.36 23.87
C ASN A 224 9.63 -2.38 24.35
N MET A 225 8.94 -3.14 23.49
CA MET A 225 8.12 -4.29 23.97
C MET A 225 8.93 -5.58 24.15
N GLY A 226 10.10 -5.43 24.76
CA GLY A 226 11.02 -6.52 25.09
C GLY A 226 11.84 -6.19 26.33
N ALA A 227 11.19 -5.84 27.44
CA ALA A 227 11.77 -5.83 28.78
C ALA A 227 10.80 -6.47 29.77
#